data_AF-A0A3D8GQ82-F1
#
_entry.id   AF-A0A3D8GQ82-F1
#
_cell.length_a   1.000
_cell.length_b   1.000
_cell.length_c   1.000
_cell.angle_alpha   90.00
_cell.angle_beta   90.00
_cell.angle_gamma   90.00
#
_symmetry.space_group_name_H-M   'P 1'
#
loop_
_entity.id
_entity.type
_entity.pdbx_description
1 polymer ?
#
loop_
_entity_poly.entity_id
_entity_poly.type
_entity_poly.pdbx_seq_one_letter_code
_entity_poly.pdbx_strand_id
1 'polypeptide(L)' 'MGAIDKFGYRFEPEFSVISQNGAIHVYKNGEFIEEIKFTFSGKFPVLDEIEQIVDEYCHNKGI' A
#
# COMPACT_ATOMS: atom_id res chain seq x y z
N MET A 1 1.39 13.18 2.14
CA MET A 1 0.49 12.03 1.98
C MET A 1 1.05 10.93 2.87
N GLY A 2 0.20 10.32 3.69
CA GLY A 2 0.61 9.54 4.86
C GLY A 2 1.28 8.22 4.48
N ALA A 3 2.52 8.03 4.94
CA ALA A 3 3.13 6.71 4.99
C ALA A 3 2.53 5.95 6.18
N ILE A 4 2.27 4.65 6.00
CA ILE A 4 1.84 3.77 7.08
C ILE A 4 3.09 3.06 7.60
N ASP A 5 3.46 3.29 8.85
CA ASP A 5 4.56 2.60 9.50
C ASP A 5 4.01 1.47 10.40
N LYS A 6 4.25 0.20 10.03
CA LYS A 6 3.86 -0.99 10.80
C LYS A 6 5.06 -1.91 10.97
N PHE A 7 5.41 -2.30 12.20
CA PHE A 7 6.47 -3.30 12.50
C PHE A 7 7.84 -3.04 11.83
N GLY A 8 8.20 -1.77 11.59
CA GLY A 8 9.44 -1.38 10.90
C GLY A 8 9.37 -1.45 9.36
N TYR A 9 8.18 -1.73 8.83
CA TYR A 9 7.84 -1.56 7.43
C TYR A 9 7.14 -0.21 7.24
N ARG A 10 7.50 0.46 6.16
CA ARG A 10 6.93 1.73 5.72
C ARG A 10 6.21 1.49 4.40
N PHE A 11 4.91 1.65 4.41
CA PHE A 11 4.04 1.50 3.25
C PHE A 11 3.68 2.88 2.73
N GLU A 12 4.09 3.17 1.51
CA GLU A 12 3.77 4.42 0.82
C GLU A 12 2.76 4.11 -0.30
N PRO A 13 1.46 4.31 -0.05
CA PRO A 13 0.44 4.16 -1.08
C PRO A 13 0.49 5.36 -2.04
N GLU A 14 0.69 5.06 -3.30
CA GLU A 14 0.63 6.00 -4.41
C GLU A 14 -0.51 5.58 -5.35
N PHE A 15 -1.28 6.53 -5.85
CA PHE A 15 -2.36 6.22 -6.77
C PHE A 15 -2.64 7.36 -7.74
N SER A 16 -3.10 6.97 -8.92
CA SER A 16 -3.49 7.85 -9.99
C SER A 16 -4.99 7.76 -10.20
N VAL A 17 -5.69 8.85 -9.88
CA VAL A 17 -7.15 8.98 -10.09
C VAL A 17 -7.50 8.93 -11.58
N ILE A 18 -6.64 9.46 -12.44
CA ILE A 18 -6.86 9.52 -13.89
C ILE A 18 -6.77 8.11 -14.50
N SER A 19 -5.76 7.35 -14.06
CA SER A 19 -5.49 6.00 -14.55
C SER A 19 -6.21 4.91 -13.75
N GLN A 20 -6.94 5.28 -12.69
CA GLN A 20 -7.68 4.36 -11.81
C GLN A 20 -6.84 3.19 -11.29
N ASN A 21 -5.57 3.47 -11.00
CA ASN A 21 -4.60 2.49 -10.55
C ASN A 21 -3.74 3.06 -9.43
N GLY A 22 -3.27 2.18 -8.55
CA GLY A 22 -2.39 2.52 -7.45
C GLY A 22 -1.33 1.46 -7.25
N ALA A 23 -0.33 1.83 -6.47
CA ALA A 23 0.77 1.01 -6.05
C ALA A 23 1.11 1.35 -4.61
N ILE A 24 1.36 0.33 -3.78
CA ILE A 24 1.83 0.52 -2.40
C ILE A 24 3.29 0.11 -2.37
N HIS A 25 4.18 1.07 -2.14
CA HIS A 25 5.60 0.79 -2.02
C HIS A 25 5.91 0.40 -0.58
N VAL A 26 6.44 -0.80 -0.39
CA VAL A 26 6.82 -1.36 0.90
C VAL A 26 8.33 -1.21 1.07
N TYR A 27 8.73 -0.41 2.04
CA TYR A 27 10.10 -0.27 2.48
C TYR A 27 10.27 -0.92 3.85
N LYS A 28 11.44 -1.51 4.13
CA LYS A 28 11.79 -2.01 5.47
C LYS A 28 13.18 -1.54 5.81
N ASN A 29 13.34 -0.84 6.94
CA ASN A 29 14.63 -0.26 7.35
C ASN A 29 15.33 0.59 6.25
N GLY A 30 14.55 1.21 5.35
CA GLY A 30 15.07 2.00 4.24
C GLY A 30 15.40 1.22 2.97
N GLU A 31 15.27 -0.11 2.98
CA GLU A 31 15.37 -0.93 1.76
C GLU A 31 13.99 -1.12 1.13
N PHE A 32 13.90 -0.89 -0.18
CA PHE A 32 12.70 -1.23 -0.94
C PHE A 32 12.56 -2.75 -0.97
N ILE A 33 11.49 -3.26 -0.38
CA ILE A 33 11.19 -4.69 -0.34
C ILE A 33 10.33 -5.06 -1.54
N GLU A 34 9.25 -4.32 -1.76
CA GLU A 34 8.18 -4.73 -2.67
C GLU A 34 7.25 -3.58 -3.04
N GLU A 35 6.58 -3.72 -4.19
CA GLU A 35 5.53 -2.83 -4.66
C GLU A 35 4.25 -3.66 -4.89
N ILE A 36 3.14 -3.25 -4.27
CA ILE A 36 1.84 -3.90 -4.42
C ILE A 36 0.99 -3.06 -5.35
N LYS A 37 0.87 -3.46 -6.62
CA LYS A 37 0.00 -2.79 -7.59
C LYS A 37 -1.44 -3.23 -7.41
N PHE A 38 -2.33 -2.27 -7.36
CA PHE A 38 -3.76 -2.49 -7.28
C PHE A 38 -4.49 -1.55 -8.24
N THR A 39 -5.68 -1.94 -8.66
CA THR A 39 -6.57 -1.10 -9.47
C THR A 39 -7.81 -0.83 -8.67
N PHE A 40 -8.26 0.42 -8.65
CA PHE A 40 -9.47 0.81 -7.93
C PHE A 40 -10.44 1.43 -8.91
N SER A 41 -11.74 1.20 -8.72
CA SER A 41 -12.77 1.79 -9.57
C SER A 41 -13.49 2.89 -8.79
N GLY A 42 -13.36 4.13 -9.25
CA GLY A 42 -13.98 5.28 -8.59
C GLY A 42 -13.19 6.57 -8.70
N LYS A 43 -13.59 7.60 -7.94
CA LYS A 43 -12.86 8.87 -7.91
C LYS A 43 -11.57 8.80 -7.08
N PHE A 44 -11.50 7.90 -6.11
CA PHE A 44 -10.33 7.71 -5.24
C PHE A 44 -10.29 6.24 -4.82
N PRO A 45 -9.11 5.67 -4.57
CA PRO A 45 -9.03 4.38 -3.92
C PRO A 45 -9.65 4.50 -2.54
N VAL A 46 -10.44 3.51 -2.16
CA VAL A 46 -11.02 3.48 -0.83
C VAL A 46 -9.88 3.25 0.15
N LEU A 47 -9.76 4.11 1.18
CA LEU A 47 -8.71 3.96 2.19
C LEU A 47 -8.76 2.56 2.81
N ASP A 48 -9.98 2.03 2.98
CA ASP A 48 -10.27 0.68 3.45
C ASP A 48 -9.66 -0.42 2.56
N GLU A 49 -9.66 -0.27 1.23
CA GLU A 49 -9.00 -1.24 0.33
C GLU A 49 -7.48 -1.21 0.52
N ILE A 50 -6.89 -0.02 0.66
CA ILE A 50 -5.45 0.12 0.91
C ILE A 50 -5.08 -0.51 2.26
N GLU A 51 -5.87 -0.22 3.30
CA GLU A 51 -5.68 -0.82 4.63
C GLU A 51 -5.84 -2.34 4.59
N GLN A 52 -6.84 -2.87 3.88
CA GLN A 52 -7.01 -4.32 3.69
C GLN A 52 -5.82 -4.95 2.98
N ILE A 53 -5.31 -4.33 1.90
CA ILE A 53 -4.13 -4.84 1.18
C ILE A 53 -2.92 -4.87 2.11
N VAL A 54 -2.69 -3.80 2.88
CA VAL A 54 -1.58 -3.73 3.84
C VAL A 54 -1.77 -4.76 4.96
N ASP A 55 -2.99 -4.95 5.46
CA ASP A 55 -3.27 -5.90 6.54
C ASP A 55 -3.12 -7.34 6.06
N GLU A 56 -3.66 -7.68 4.89
CA GLU A 56 -3.50 -8.99 4.26
C GLU A 56 -2.03 -9.29 3.95
N TYR A 57 -1.28 -8.28 3.51
CA TYR A 57 0.16 -8.38 3.32
C TYR A 57 0.92 -8.66 4.63
N CYS A 58 0.58 -7.92 5.69
CA CYS A 58 1.13 -8.09 7.02
C CYS A 58 0.84 -9.51 7.54
N HIS A 59 -0.41 -9.94 7.40
CA HIS A 59 -0.88 -11.27 7.78
C HIS A 59 -0.16 -12.38 7.02
N ASN A 60 -0.01 -12.24 5.70
CA ASN A 60 0.66 -13.23 4.85
C ASN A 60 2.15 -13.36 5.20
N LYS A 61 2.83 -12.25 5.49
CA LYS A 61 4.22 -12.26 5.97
C LYS A 61 4.39 -12.68 7.43
N GLY A 62 3.29 -12.82 8.18
CA GLY A 62 3.31 -13.20 9.60
C GLY A 62 3.97 -12.16 10.49
N ILE A 63 3.85 -10.88 10.13
CA ILE A 63 4.34 -9.71 10.89
C ILE A 63 3.21 -9.02 11.63
#